data_AF-A0A965ZN34-F1
#
_entry.id   AF-A0A965ZN34-F1
#
_cell.length_a   1.000
_cell.length_b   1.000
_cell.length_c   1.000
_cell.angle_alpha   90.00
_cell.angle_beta   90.00
_cell.angle_gamma   90.00
#
_symmetry.space_group_name_H-M   'P 1'
#
loop_
_entity.id
_entity.type
_entity.pdbx_description
1 polymer ?
#
loop_
_entity_poly.entity_id
_entity_poly.type
_entity_poly.pdbx_seq_one_letter_code
_entity_poly.pdbx_strand_id
1 'polypeptide(L)'
;MKALLKKGFNHLDSFFSVFFTPKWNPMYQLGALSFFYYWIVAITGVYLFIFFETSISGAYSSIERITHDQWYIGGVMRSFHRYASAAMGICVTLHLVREYAMDRYSGPRWFSWVTGIPLLWLLFASAIGGYWLVWDQLAQYIAILTAEWFDWLPIMVDPMASNFLNESTLSDRFFSLLVFLHIGIPLALLLGMFIHIKRVTGARTNPASGLAIGTLLAMLVVSLVWPALSQAPANLDVAVTEVGLDWVFLNPYPLINSWGPGQTWALLVGLSCILTLLPWLPSKRPEQTPVAVVDPDNCNGCGWCLADCPYEAVSMKDHDYKKDHKQSVVDPDLCVSCGICAGACPSSSPFRHVDELTTGISIPGFHIKELLSLTENKLKALDSVAPHIMLYGCDHGSTVDQLESGSVAAISMPCSALVPPAFIDYVLRRGLADGVIISGCCEGDCYYRLGNTWLDQRFSQERMPILRTRVPREKVRLSWLGVQGTAQLGTEIEEFQHYLHHAEEEEAYYG
;
A
#
# COMPACT_ATOMS: atom_id res chain seq x y z
N MET A 1 -5.10 -18.67 -10.35
CA MET A 1 -5.45 -18.00 -9.07
C MET A 1 -4.99 -16.54 -9.03
N LYS A 2 -3.69 -16.23 -9.03
CA LYS A 2 -3.19 -14.84 -8.90
C LYS A 2 -3.73 -13.83 -9.93
N ALA A 3 -3.78 -14.21 -11.21
CA ALA A 3 -4.37 -13.37 -12.26
C ALA A 3 -5.87 -13.07 -12.01
N LEU A 4 -6.61 -14.01 -11.41
CA LEU A 4 -8.01 -13.79 -11.02
C LEU A 4 -8.10 -12.80 -9.85
N LEU A 5 -7.23 -12.92 -8.85
CA LEU A 5 -7.16 -11.95 -7.74
C LEU A 5 -6.84 -10.55 -8.25
N LYS A 6 -5.85 -10.42 -9.14
CA LYS A 6 -5.50 -9.14 -9.76
C LYS A 6 -6.70 -8.54 -10.52
N LYS A 7 -7.41 -9.35 -11.32
CA LYS A 7 -8.63 -8.91 -12.00
C LYS A 7 -9.73 -8.50 -11.01
N GLY A 8 -9.89 -9.22 -9.90
CA GLY A 8 -10.85 -8.91 -8.84
C GLY A 8 -10.56 -7.57 -8.18
N PHE A 9 -9.31 -7.31 -7.78
CA PHE A 9 -8.91 -6.01 -7.22
C PHE A 9 -9.07 -4.89 -8.22
N ASN A 10 -8.68 -5.10 -9.48
CA ASN A 10 -8.91 -4.12 -10.53
C ASN A 10 -10.41 -3.79 -10.67
N HIS A 11 -11.30 -4.79 -10.61
CA HIS A 11 -12.74 -4.55 -10.67
C HIS A 11 -13.25 -3.75 -9.45
N LEU A 12 -12.77 -4.06 -8.24
CA LEU A 12 -13.07 -3.30 -7.04
C LEU A 12 -12.55 -1.86 -7.14
N ASP A 13 -11.32 -1.66 -7.61
CA ASP A 13 -10.71 -0.35 -7.81
C ASP A 13 -11.56 0.49 -8.79
N SER A 14 -12.03 -0.10 -9.90
CA SER A 14 -12.97 0.54 -10.83
C SER A 14 -14.29 0.90 -10.18
N PHE A 15 -14.90 -0.03 -9.44
CA PHE A 15 -16.18 0.20 -8.77
C PHE A 15 -16.10 1.38 -7.80
N PHE A 16 -15.05 1.44 -6.96
CA PHE A 16 -14.86 2.56 -6.06
C PHE A 16 -14.51 3.86 -6.77
N SER A 17 -13.81 3.81 -7.91
CA SER A 17 -13.47 4.99 -8.70
C SER A 17 -14.69 5.67 -9.35
N VAL A 18 -15.85 5.00 -9.43
CA VAL A 18 -17.12 5.62 -9.83
C VAL A 18 -17.63 6.61 -8.77
N PHE A 19 -17.42 6.28 -7.48
CA PHE A 19 -17.96 7.05 -6.36
C PHE A 19 -16.93 7.97 -5.71
N PHE A 20 -15.65 7.62 -5.83
CA PHE A 20 -14.55 8.30 -5.16
C PHE A 20 -13.48 8.72 -6.16
N THR A 21 -12.89 9.89 -5.93
CA THR A 21 -11.66 10.27 -6.63
C THR A 21 -10.53 9.29 -6.24
N PRO A 22 -9.47 9.15 -7.06
CA PRO A 22 -8.32 8.28 -6.72
C PRO A 22 -7.78 8.52 -5.31
N LYS A 23 -7.69 9.79 -4.90
CA LYS A 23 -7.27 10.19 -3.55
C LYS A 23 -8.18 9.68 -2.42
N TRP A 24 -9.45 9.42 -2.68
CA TRP A 24 -10.43 8.95 -1.68
C TRP A 24 -10.81 7.47 -1.85
N ASN A 25 -10.27 6.79 -2.86
CA ASN A 25 -10.52 5.38 -3.06
C ASN A 25 -9.93 4.57 -1.88
N PRO A 26 -10.75 3.81 -1.13
CA PRO A 26 -10.30 3.06 0.04
C PRO A 26 -9.32 1.94 -0.31
N MET A 27 -9.44 1.38 -1.51
CA MET A 27 -8.60 0.26 -1.93
C MET A 27 -7.13 0.65 -2.08
N TYR A 28 -6.85 1.90 -2.43
CA TYR A 28 -5.48 2.45 -2.49
C TYR A 28 -4.92 2.85 -1.11
N GLN A 29 -5.74 2.78 -0.06
CA GLN A 29 -5.41 3.28 1.28
C GLN A 29 -5.53 2.24 2.39
N LEU A 30 -5.61 0.95 2.04
CA LEU A 30 -5.81 -0.15 2.98
C LEU A 30 -4.79 -0.17 4.13
N GLY A 31 -3.51 0.11 3.86
CA GLY A 31 -2.48 0.20 4.89
C GLY A 31 -2.68 1.38 5.84
N ALA A 32 -2.98 2.57 5.30
CA ALA A 32 -3.26 3.77 6.09
C ALA A 32 -4.55 3.64 6.92
N LEU A 33 -5.60 3.05 6.34
CA LEU A 33 -6.85 2.73 7.03
C LEU A 33 -6.62 1.75 8.18
N SER A 34 -5.80 0.71 7.97
CA SER A 34 -5.47 -0.25 9.04
C SER A 34 -4.80 0.42 10.24
N PHE A 35 -3.85 1.32 9.99
CA PHE A 35 -3.18 2.09 11.05
C PHE A 35 -4.12 3.11 11.72
N PHE A 36 -5.03 3.72 10.95
CA PHE A 36 -6.07 4.60 11.48
C PHE A 36 -7.04 3.85 12.40
N TYR A 37 -7.51 2.66 12.00
CA TYR A 37 -8.39 1.84 12.83
C TYR A 37 -7.68 1.34 14.08
N TYR A 38 -6.39 1.03 14.02
CA TYR A 38 -5.60 0.73 15.22
C TYR A 38 -5.72 1.85 16.27
N TRP A 39 -5.57 3.11 15.88
CA TRP A 39 -5.69 4.23 16.83
C TRP A 39 -7.09 4.36 17.41
N ILE A 40 -8.12 4.09 16.61
CA ILE A 40 -9.51 4.05 17.10
C ILE A 40 -9.66 2.95 18.16
N VAL A 41 -9.21 1.73 17.88
CA VAL A 41 -9.26 0.61 18.82
C VAL A 41 -8.44 0.92 20.08
N ALA A 42 -7.25 1.49 19.95
CA ALA A 42 -6.41 1.83 21.09
C ALA A 42 -7.07 2.87 22.01
N ILE A 43 -7.60 3.97 21.45
CA ILE A 43 -8.25 5.05 22.22
C ILE A 43 -9.52 4.54 22.89
N THR A 44 -10.37 3.82 22.14
CA THR A 44 -11.60 3.25 22.69
C THR A 44 -11.31 2.16 23.73
N GLY A 45 -10.25 1.37 23.55
CA GLY A 45 -9.80 0.35 24.49
C GLY A 45 -9.35 0.95 25.83
N VAL A 46 -8.59 2.05 25.79
CA VAL A 46 -8.23 2.80 27.02
C VAL A 46 -9.47 3.29 27.75
N TYR A 47 -10.47 3.82 27.03
CA TYR A 47 -11.74 4.22 27.63
C TYR A 47 -12.45 3.05 28.31
N LEU A 48 -12.59 1.91 27.62
CA LEU A 48 -13.26 0.72 28.17
C LEU A 48 -12.53 0.17 29.39
N PHE A 49 -11.20 0.16 29.37
CA PHE A 49 -10.38 -0.31 30.47
C PHE A 49 -10.63 0.48 31.78
N ILE A 50 -10.90 1.79 31.72
CA ILE A 50 -11.19 2.61 32.91
C ILE A 50 -12.41 2.10 33.68
N PHE A 51 -13.40 1.53 33.00
CA PHE A 51 -14.67 1.09 33.59
C PHE A 51 -14.78 -0.43 33.75
N PHE A 52 -13.79 -1.18 33.26
CA PHE A 52 -13.74 -2.64 33.29
C PHE A 52 -13.24 -3.17 34.63
N GLU A 53 -13.90 -4.20 35.17
CA GLU A 53 -13.48 -4.88 36.40
C GLU A 53 -12.69 -6.16 36.09
N THR A 54 -11.51 -6.30 36.69
CA THR A 54 -10.56 -7.40 36.43
C THR A 54 -10.73 -8.60 37.38
N SER A 55 -11.97 -8.86 37.81
CA SER A 55 -12.33 -10.02 38.65
C SER A 55 -13.23 -10.98 37.89
N ILE A 56 -13.26 -12.25 38.30
CA ILE A 56 -14.08 -13.28 37.63
C ILE A 56 -15.56 -12.91 37.69
N SER A 57 -16.04 -12.51 38.86
CA SER A 57 -17.44 -12.13 39.06
C SER A 57 -17.77 -10.76 38.46
N GLY A 58 -16.78 -9.88 38.33
CA GLY A 58 -16.94 -8.51 37.86
C GLY A 58 -16.86 -8.35 36.34
N ALA A 59 -16.08 -9.17 35.64
CA ALA A 59 -15.79 -8.99 34.20
C ALA A 59 -17.06 -8.84 33.34
N TYR A 60 -17.94 -9.85 33.34
CA TYR A 60 -19.20 -9.81 32.58
C TYR A 60 -20.10 -8.64 33.02
N SER A 61 -20.32 -8.48 34.33
CA SER A 61 -21.20 -7.44 34.87
C SER A 61 -20.71 -6.02 34.55
N SER A 62 -19.40 -5.80 34.50
CA SER A 62 -18.80 -4.50 34.16
C SER A 62 -19.05 -4.13 32.69
N ILE A 63 -18.99 -5.10 31.78
CA ILE A 63 -19.31 -4.91 30.36
C ILE A 63 -20.81 -4.62 30.16
N GLU A 64 -21.68 -5.34 30.88
CA GLU A 64 -23.12 -5.08 30.84
C GLU A 64 -23.46 -3.69 31.38
N ARG A 65 -22.80 -3.25 32.46
CA ARG A 65 -22.92 -1.89 32.98
C ARG A 65 -22.46 -0.83 31.98
N ILE A 66 -21.32 -1.05 31.30
CA ILE A 66 -20.85 -0.14 30.23
C ILE A 66 -21.87 -0.09 29.09
N THR A 67 -22.46 -1.24 28.72
CA THR A 67 -23.37 -1.38 27.59
C THR A 67 -24.74 -0.76 27.86
N HIS A 68 -25.31 -0.98 29.06
CA HIS A 68 -26.68 -0.61 29.38
C HIS A 68 -26.78 0.66 30.23
N ASP A 69 -26.00 0.77 31.31
CA ASP A 69 -26.09 1.91 32.24
C ASP A 69 -25.40 3.17 31.66
N GLN A 70 -24.37 2.97 30.83
CA GLN A 70 -23.66 4.02 30.12
C GLN A 70 -23.91 3.99 28.60
N TRP A 71 -25.08 3.50 28.15
CA TRP A 71 -25.34 3.23 26.72
C TRP A 71 -24.95 4.37 25.75
N TYR A 72 -25.13 5.63 26.18
CA TYR A 72 -24.90 6.84 25.39
C TYR A 72 -23.43 7.04 24.99
N ILE A 73 -22.47 6.75 25.88
CA ILE A 73 -21.03 6.83 25.58
C ILE A 73 -20.39 5.45 25.70
N GLY A 74 -20.57 4.75 26.82
CA GLY A 74 -20.02 3.42 27.06
C GLY A 74 -20.47 2.38 26.04
N GLY A 75 -21.79 2.27 25.81
CA GLY A 75 -22.34 1.32 24.84
C GLY A 75 -21.89 1.61 23.40
N VAL A 76 -21.85 2.89 23.03
CA VAL A 76 -21.31 3.33 21.73
C VAL A 76 -19.82 3.05 21.62
N MET A 77 -19.02 3.36 22.63
CA MET A 77 -17.57 3.11 22.65
C MET A 77 -17.25 1.61 22.56
N ARG A 78 -18.01 0.75 23.25
CA ARG A 78 -17.88 -0.71 23.14
C ARG A 78 -18.16 -1.18 21.72
N SER A 79 -19.26 -0.72 21.14
CA SER A 79 -19.65 -1.07 19.77
C SER A 79 -18.63 -0.58 18.76
N PHE A 80 -18.18 0.66 18.92
CA PHE A 80 -17.19 1.30 18.08
C PHE A 80 -15.82 0.60 18.15
N HIS A 81 -15.39 0.16 19.35
CA HIS A 81 -14.19 -0.67 19.53
C HIS A 81 -14.31 -2.00 18.77
N ARG A 82 -15.45 -2.69 18.88
CA ARG A 82 -15.70 -3.95 18.17
C ARG A 82 -15.69 -3.76 16.65
N TYR A 83 -16.42 -2.76 16.14
CA TYR A 83 -16.50 -2.50 14.70
C TYR A 83 -15.17 -2.01 14.11
N ALA A 84 -14.43 -1.15 14.83
CA ALA A 84 -13.11 -0.71 14.39
C ALA A 84 -12.09 -1.87 14.35
N SER A 85 -12.15 -2.79 15.32
CA SER A 85 -11.33 -4.01 15.31
C SER A 85 -11.65 -4.90 14.10
N ALA A 86 -12.94 -5.10 13.80
CA ALA A 86 -13.36 -5.85 12.62
C ALA A 86 -12.93 -5.17 11.30
N ALA A 87 -13.11 -3.85 11.20
CA ALA A 87 -12.68 -3.06 10.04
C ALA A 87 -11.16 -3.14 9.83
N MET A 88 -10.38 -3.09 10.92
CA MET A 88 -8.94 -3.32 10.89
C MET A 88 -8.59 -4.71 10.35
N GLY A 89 -9.23 -5.77 10.86
CA GLY A 89 -9.02 -7.15 10.40
C GLY A 89 -9.31 -7.32 8.90
N ILE A 90 -10.42 -6.74 8.41
CA ILE A 90 -10.78 -6.76 6.99
C ILE A 90 -9.74 -5.99 6.15
N CYS A 91 -9.35 -4.79 6.58
CA CYS A 91 -8.38 -3.97 5.83
C CYS A 91 -7.00 -4.61 5.77
N VAL A 92 -6.52 -5.20 6.86
CA VAL A 92 -5.24 -5.93 6.90
C VAL A 92 -5.28 -7.16 5.98
N THR A 93 -6.39 -7.89 5.97
CA THR A 93 -6.58 -9.04 5.07
C THR A 93 -6.56 -8.59 3.61
N LEU A 94 -7.34 -7.55 3.26
CA LEU A 94 -7.35 -7.00 1.91
C LEU A 94 -5.97 -6.45 1.51
N HIS A 95 -5.25 -5.79 2.43
CA HIS A 95 -3.90 -5.30 2.21
C HIS A 95 -2.94 -6.44 1.85
N LEU A 96 -2.92 -7.53 2.64
CA LEU A 96 -2.09 -8.70 2.38
C LEU A 96 -2.38 -9.32 1.00
N VAL A 97 -3.66 -9.53 0.68
CA VAL A 97 -4.05 -10.18 -0.58
C VAL A 97 -3.80 -9.24 -1.78
N ARG A 98 -3.99 -7.92 -1.64
CA ARG A 98 -3.68 -6.93 -2.68
C ARG A 98 -2.19 -6.93 -3.00
N GLU A 99 -1.34 -6.82 -1.99
CA GLU A 99 0.12 -6.78 -2.20
C GLU A 99 0.64 -8.11 -2.80
N TYR A 100 0.02 -9.24 -2.45
CA TYR A 100 0.25 -10.51 -3.14
C TYR A 100 -0.18 -10.48 -4.61
N ALA A 101 -1.41 -10.03 -4.90
CA ALA A 101 -2.00 -10.01 -6.24
C ALA A 101 -1.24 -9.06 -7.19
N MET A 102 -0.69 -7.97 -6.67
CA MET A 102 0.03 -6.93 -7.43
C MET A 102 1.55 -7.16 -7.51
N ASP A 103 2.06 -8.33 -7.11
CA ASP A 103 3.50 -8.66 -7.13
C ASP A 103 4.38 -7.77 -6.24
N ARG A 104 3.81 -7.21 -5.17
CA ARG A 104 4.46 -6.23 -4.28
C ARG A 104 5.09 -6.83 -3.02
N TYR A 105 5.46 -8.11 -3.04
CA TYR A 105 6.07 -8.80 -1.90
C TYR A 105 7.53 -9.23 -2.13
N SER A 106 8.04 -9.12 -3.35
CA SER A 106 9.36 -9.63 -3.74
C SER A 106 10.37 -8.50 -4.01
N GLY A 107 11.62 -8.88 -4.26
CA GLY A 107 12.73 -7.95 -4.47
C GLY A 107 13.01 -7.15 -3.20
N PRO A 108 13.28 -5.83 -3.28
CA PRO A 108 13.54 -5.02 -2.09
C PRO A 108 12.33 -4.85 -1.17
N ARG A 109 11.15 -5.35 -1.55
CA ARG A 109 9.95 -5.34 -0.70
C ARG A 109 9.84 -6.57 0.22
N TRP A 110 10.73 -7.57 0.10
CA TRP A 110 10.64 -8.81 0.88
C TRP A 110 10.62 -8.55 2.38
N PHE A 111 11.40 -7.59 2.86
CA PHE A 111 11.52 -7.31 4.29
C PHE A 111 10.22 -6.74 4.86
N SER A 112 9.61 -5.77 4.17
CA SER A 112 8.29 -5.25 4.53
C SER A 112 7.24 -6.35 4.53
N TRP A 113 7.27 -7.25 3.56
CA TRP A 113 6.34 -8.39 3.52
C TRP A 113 6.50 -9.32 4.72
N VAL A 114 7.73 -9.78 5.01
CA VAL A 114 8.01 -10.72 6.10
C VAL A 114 7.70 -10.12 7.47
N THR A 115 8.00 -8.82 7.66
CA THR A 115 7.63 -8.14 8.91
C THR A 115 6.12 -8.05 9.13
N GLY A 116 5.29 -8.13 8.08
CA GLY A 116 3.83 -8.15 8.19
C GLY A 116 3.27 -9.46 8.78
N ILE A 117 3.95 -10.59 8.56
CA ILE A 117 3.48 -11.91 9.02
C ILE A 117 3.33 -12.02 10.55
N PRO A 118 4.32 -11.65 11.39
CA PRO A 118 4.12 -11.64 12.84
C PRO A 118 3.05 -10.63 13.30
N LEU A 119 2.81 -9.54 12.55
CA LEU A 119 1.73 -8.59 12.89
C LEU A 119 0.35 -9.21 12.72
N LEU A 120 0.16 -10.14 11.77
CA LEU A 120 -1.09 -10.89 11.63
C LEU A 120 -1.39 -11.71 12.90
N TRP A 121 -0.36 -12.37 13.46
CA TRP A 121 -0.49 -13.13 14.69
C TRP A 121 -0.74 -12.25 15.91
N LEU A 122 -0.06 -11.11 16.02
CA LEU A 122 -0.31 -10.15 17.11
C LEU A 122 -1.71 -9.54 17.03
N LEU A 123 -2.18 -9.21 15.83
CA LEU A 123 -3.55 -8.74 15.60
C LEU A 123 -4.58 -9.81 15.99
N PHE A 124 -4.38 -11.04 15.53
CA PHE A 124 -5.26 -12.17 15.87
C PHE A 124 -5.29 -12.42 17.38
N ALA A 125 -4.12 -12.50 18.03
CA ALA A 125 -4.02 -12.74 19.48
C ALA A 125 -4.67 -11.60 20.29
N SER A 126 -4.47 -10.35 19.87
CA SER A 126 -5.13 -9.20 20.49
C SER A 126 -6.66 -9.28 20.34
N ALA A 127 -7.14 -9.59 19.14
CA ALA A 127 -8.57 -9.72 18.88
C ALA A 127 -9.18 -10.81 19.77
N ILE A 128 -8.62 -12.03 19.77
CA ILE A 128 -9.09 -13.16 20.60
C ILE A 128 -9.08 -12.82 22.10
N GLY A 129 -8.01 -12.19 22.60
CA GLY A 129 -7.96 -11.72 23.99
C GLY A 129 -9.08 -10.74 24.33
N GLY A 130 -9.50 -9.90 23.38
CA GLY A 130 -10.64 -8.99 23.54
C GLY A 130 -11.98 -9.71 23.65
N TYR A 131 -12.19 -10.81 22.92
CA TYR A 131 -13.39 -11.65 23.09
C TYR A 131 -13.45 -12.27 24.48
N TRP A 132 -12.32 -12.76 24.99
CA TRP A 132 -12.26 -13.39 26.32
C TRP A 132 -12.68 -12.42 27.44
N LEU A 133 -12.34 -11.14 27.30
CA LEU A 133 -12.67 -10.11 28.31
C LEU A 133 -14.17 -9.85 28.46
N VAL A 134 -15.00 -10.22 27.48
CA VAL A 134 -16.46 -10.08 27.59
C VAL A 134 -17.05 -11.10 28.57
N TRP A 135 -16.43 -12.29 28.65
CA TRP A 135 -16.83 -13.38 29.53
C TRP A 135 -18.31 -13.83 29.42
N ASP A 136 -18.83 -13.82 28.19
CA ASP A 136 -20.12 -14.41 27.82
C ASP A 136 -19.96 -15.86 27.29
N GLN A 137 -21.05 -16.50 26.89
CA GLN A 137 -21.02 -17.87 26.33
C GLN A 137 -20.06 -18.03 25.14
N LEU A 138 -19.95 -17.01 24.28
CA LEU A 138 -19.00 -17.00 23.17
C LEU A 138 -17.56 -16.96 23.68
N ALA A 139 -17.28 -16.09 24.66
CA ALA A 139 -15.97 -16.03 25.29
C ALA A 139 -15.56 -17.37 25.92
N GLN A 140 -16.47 -18.03 26.65
CA GLN A 140 -16.23 -19.36 27.22
C GLN A 140 -15.87 -20.39 26.14
N TYR A 141 -16.66 -20.47 25.08
CA TYR A 141 -16.43 -21.39 23.96
C TYR A 141 -15.06 -21.16 23.31
N ILE A 142 -14.74 -19.89 22.99
CA ILE A 142 -13.47 -19.50 22.38
C ILE A 142 -12.31 -19.78 23.34
N ALA A 143 -12.45 -19.50 24.64
CA ALA A 143 -11.40 -19.68 25.61
C ALA A 143 -11.02 -21.15 25.80
N ILE A 144 -12.02 -22.03 25.95
CA ILE A 144 -11.80 -23.48 26.07
C ILE A 144 -11.14 -24.03 24.79
N LEU A 145 -11.68 -23.74 23.60
CA LEU A 145 -11.11 -24.26 22.36
C LEU A 145 -9.71 -23.72 22.06
N THR A 146 -9.44 -22.46 22.38
CA THR A 146 -8.09 -21.92 22.26
C THR A 146 -7.17 -22.65 23.24
N ALA A 147 -7.62 -22.91 24.47
CA ALA A 147 -6.81 -23.61 25.46
C ALA A 147 -6.47 -25.04 25.02
N GLU A 148 -7.47 -25.79 24.57
CA GLU A 148 -7.26 -27.12 23.97
C GLU A 148 -6.36 -27.07 22.73
N TRP A 149 -6.49 -26.00 21.93
CA TRP A 149 -5.66 -25.83 20.74
C TRP A 149 -4.19 -25.62 21.11
N PHE A 150 -3.89 -24.83 22.15
CA PHE A 150 -2.54 -24.65 22.67
C PHE A 150 -2.01 -25.88 23.40
N ASP A 151 -2.85 -26.66 24.07
CA ASP A 151 -2.46 -27.91 24.77
C ASP A 151 -1.93 -28.99 23.83
N TRP A 152 -2.27 -28.89 22.54
CA TRP A 152 -1.66 -29.73 21.51
C TRP A 152 -0.16 -29.44 21.33
N LEU A 153 0.31 -28.23 21.61
CA LEU A 153 1.73 -27.90 21.58
C LEU A 153 2.39 -28.43 22.87
N PRO A 154 3.43 -29.30 22.78
CA PRO A 154 4.09 -29.89 23.95
C PRO A 154 5.06 -28.89 24.62
N ILE A 155 4.61 -27.66 24.84
CA ILE A 155 5.37 -26.55 25.42
C ILE A 155 5.01 -26.37 26.90
N MET A 156 3.75 -26.58 27.27
CA MET A 156 3.26 -26.45 28.65
C MET A 156 3.32 -27.81 29.37
N VAL A 157 3.67 -27.79 30.66
CA VAL A 157 3.71 -28.99 31.51
C VAL A 157 2.30 -29.41 31.90
N ASP A 158 1.46 -28.44 32.25
CA ASP A 158 0.06 -28.64 32.61
C ASP A 158 -0.86 -28.12 31.48
N PRO A 159 -1.96 -28.83 31.15
CA PRO A 159 -2.91 -28.38 30.15
C PRO A 159 -3.55 -27.05 30.54
N MET A 160 -3.48 -26.04 29.68
CA MET A 160 -4.14 -24.75 29.83
C MET A 160 -5.66 -24.92 29.94
N ALA A 161 -6.25 -25.89 29.22
CA ALA A 161 -7.68 -26.17 29.28
C ALA A 161 -8.15 -26.58 30.69
N SER A 162 -7.26 -27.11 31.53
CA SER A 162 -7.59 -27.49 32.92
C SER A 162 -8.04 -26.31 33.78
N ASN A 163 -7.64 -25.08 33.43
CA ASN A 163 -8.09 -23.87 34.14
C ASN A 163 -9.59 -23.62 33.97
N PHE A 164 -10.22 -24.17 32.93
CA PHE A 164 -11.62 -23.94 32.57
C PHE A 164 -12.56 -25.10 32.98
N LEU A 165 -12.10 -26.03 33.83
CA LEU A 165 -12.92 -27.17 34.27
C LEU A 165 -14.10 -26.77 35.16
N ASN A 166 -13.91 -25.76 36.02
CA ASN A 166 -14.95 -25.18 36.85
C ASN A 166 -14.55 -23.76 37.28
N GLU A 167 -15.46 -23.01 37.87
CA GLU A 167 -15.16 -21.63 38.28
C GLU A 167 -14.12 -21.55 39.40
N SER A 168 -14.02 -22.58 40.26
CA SER A 168 -13.08 -22.58 41.39
C SER A 168 -11.62 -22.72 40.97
N THR A 169 -11.35 -23.22 39.74
CA THR A 169 -9.99 -23.28 39.18
C THR A 169 -9.55 -21.95 38.58
N LEU A 170 -10.49 -21.05 38.26
CA LEU A 170 -10.15 -19.70 37.82
C LEU A 170 -9.90 -18.79 39.02
N SER A 171 -8.91 -17.91 38.91
CA SER A 171 -8.66 -16.86 39.91
C SER A 171 -8.75 -15.46 39.29
N ASP A 172 -8.98 -14.42 40.09
CA ASP A 172 -8.98 -13.02 39.61
C ASP A 172 -7.65 -12.64 38.91
N ARG A 173 -6.56 -13.34 39.25
CA ARG A 173 -5.26 -13.18 38.58
C ARG A 173 -5.31 -13.55 37.10
N PHE A 174 -6.18 -14.48 36.69
CA PHE A 174 -6.39 -14.83 35.28
C PHE A 174 -6.88 -13.63 34.49
N PHE A 175 -7.93 -12.94 34.96
CA PHE A 175 -8.46 -11.74 34.29
C PHE A 175 -7.48 -10.58 34.32
N SER A 176 -6.77 -10.40 35.43
CA SER A 176 -5.69 -9.41 35.51
C SER A 176 -4.59 -9.67 34.48
N LEU A 177 -4.17 -10.93 34.31
CA LEU A 177 -3.21 -11.34 33.27
C LEU A 177 -3.77 -11.14 31.86
N LEU A 178 -5.03 -11.53 31.64
CA LEU A 178 -5.69 -11.39 30.35
C LEU A 178 -5.77 -9.93 29.91
N VAL A 179 -6.13 -9.01 30.80
CA VAL A 179 -6.10 -7.57 30.51
C VAL A 179 -4.68 -7.08 30.26
N PHE A 180 -3.71 -7.51 31.06
CA PHE A 180 -2.30 -7.15 30.84
C PHE A 180 -1.82 -7.60 29.45
N LEU A 181 -2.14 -8.82 29.04
CA LEU A 181 -1.82 -9.34 27.70
C LEU A 181 -2.59 -8.59 26.60
N HIS A 182 -3.88 -8.32 26.81
CA HIS A 182 -4.70 -7.60 25.84
C HIS A 182 -4.27 -6.14 25.65
N ILE A 183 -3.61 -5.52 26.63
CA ILE A 183 -2.98 -4.20 26.48
C ILE A 183 -1.56 -4.34 25.89
N GLY A 184 -0.78 -5.31 26.37
CA GLY A 184 0.60 -5.53 25.96
C GLY A 184 0.75 -5.95 24.49
N ILE A 185 -0.12 -6.82 23.98
CA ILE A 185 -0.08 -7.31 22.60
C ILE A 185 -0.31 -6.19 21.58
N PRO A 186 -1.33 -5.30 21.71
CA PRO A 186 -1.45 -4.10 20.88
C PRO A 186 -0.25 -3.17 20.93
N LEU A 187 0.40 -3.00 22.08
CA LEU A 187 1.62 -2.18 22.17
C LEU A 187 2.78 -2.83 21.40
N ALA A 188 2.92 -4.15 21.48
CA ALA A 188 3.87 -4.89 20.64
C ALA A 188 3.51 -4.81 19.16
N LEU A 189 2.21 -4.87 18.81
CA LEU A 189 1.70 -4.66 17.46
C LEU A 189 2.05 -3.24 16.95
N LEU A 190 1.92 -2.21 17.78
CA LEU A 190 2.32 -0.83 17.43
C LEU A 190 3.81 -0.71 17.15
N LEU A 191 4.65 -1.30 18.00
CA LEU A 191 6.11 -1.35 17.77
C LEU A 191 6.43 -2.09 16.47
N GLY A 192 5.77 -3.23 16.23
CA GLY A 192 5.93 -4.01 15.00
C GLY A 192 5.48 -3.25 13.75
N MET A 193 4.34 -2.55 13.82
CA MET A 193 3.86 -1.67 12.75
C MET A 193 4.82 -0.51 12.49
N PHE A 194 5.41 0.09 13.54
CA PHE A 194 6.45 1.11 13.36
C PHE A 194 7.64 0.58 12.55
N ILE A 195 8.12 -0.63 12.86
CA ILE A 195 9.19 -1.29 12.09
C ILE A 195 8.74 -1.54 10.65
N HIS A 196 7.53 -2.06 10.45
CA HIS A 196 6.96 -2.38 9.14
C HIS A 196 6.83 -1.13 8.24
N ILE A 197 6.28 -0.04 8.78
CA ILE A 197 6.02 1.23 8.09
C ILE A 197 7.33 1.96 7.78
N LYS A 198 8.30 2.01 8.71
CA LYS A 198 9.57 2.73 8.52
C LYS A 198 10.38 2.22 7.33
N ARG A 199 10.13 1.00 6.88
CA ARG A 199 10.80 0.36 5.73
C ARG A 199 10.20 0.73 4.37
N VAL A 200 9.11 1.48 4.39
CA VAL A 200 8.44 1.99 3.20
C VAL A 200 8.65 3.50 3.15
N THR A 201 9.57 3.93 2.28
CA THR A 201 9.86 5.35 2.07
C THR A 201 8.61 6.08 1.61
N GLY A 202 8.25 7.16 2.32
CA GLY A 202 7.04 7.95 2.01
C GLY A 202 5.72 7.22 2.31
N ALA A 203 5.71 6.25 3.22
CA ALA A 203 4.50 5.56 3.63
C ALA A 203 3.41 6.53 4.13
N ARG A 204 2.20 6.40 3.60
CA ARG A 204 1.03 7.11 4.09
C ARG A 204 0.51 6.40 5.34
N THR A 205 0.61 7.06 6.49
CA THR A 205 0.09 6.53 7.77
C THR A 205 -1.31 7.03 8.08
N ASN A 206 -1.71 8.17 7.50
CA ASN A 206 -3.06 8.70 7.63
C ASN A 206 -3.79 8.58 6.29
N PRO A 207 -5.03 8.05 6.29
CA PRO A 207 -5.88 8.11 5.11
C PRO A 207 -6.25 9.56 4.78
N ALA A 208 -6.68 9.81 3.55
CA ALA A 208 -7.19 11.10 3.13
C ALA A 208 -8.30 11.57 4.08
N SER A 209 -8.27 12.83 4.50
CA SER A 209 -9.12 13.34 5.58
C SER A 209 -10.61 13.08 5.34
N GLY A 210 -11.09 13.22 4.10
CA GLY A 210 -12.47 12.91 3.73
C GLY A 210 -12.84 11.44 3.96
N LEU A 211 -11.96 10.51 3.58
CA LEU A 211 -12.15 9.08 3.80
C LEU A 211 -12.07 8.71 5.29
N ALA A 212 -11.14 9.33 6.04
CA ALA A 212 -11.01 9.14 7.48
C ALA A 212 -12.31 9.54 8.21
N ILE A 213 -12.83 10.71 7.91
CA ILE A 213 -14.07 11.24 8.50
C ILE A 213 -15.26 10.37 8.07
N GLY A 214 -15.37 10.04 6.77
CA GLY A 214 -16.47 9.22 6.26
C GLY A 214 -16.52 7.84 6.89
N THR A 215 -15.39 7.15 7.02
CA THR A 215 -15.32 5.83 7.66
C THR A 215 -15.57 5.91 9.17
N LEU A 216 -15.07 6.94 9.85
CA LEU A 216 -15.34 7.18 11.27
C LEU A 216 -16.84 7.40 11.51
N LEU A 217 -17.48 8.27 10.74
CA LEU A 217 -18.92 8.53 10.86
C LEU A 217 -19.75 7.29 10.53
N ALA A 218 -19.39 6.54 9.48
CA ALA A 218 -20.08 5.30 9.14
C ALA A 218 -20.01 4.29 10.29
N MET A 219 -18.85 4.10 10.91
CA MET A 219 -18.70 3.23 12.06
C MET A 219 -19.46 3.72 13.30
N LEU A 220 -19.51 5.04 13.55
CA LEU A 220 -20.32 5.60 14.63
C LEU A 220 -21.82 5.36 14.40
N VAL A 221 -22.30 5.53 13.17
CA VAL A 221 -23.69 5.24 12.80
C VAL A 221 -24.00 3.77 13.00
N VAL A 222 -23.13 2.86 12.52
CA VAL A 222 -23.30 1.41 12.74
C VAL A 222 -23.27 1.06 14.23
N SER A 223 -22.42 1.72 15.03
CA SER A 223 -22.35 1.54 16.48
C SER A 223 -23.63 1.96 17.21
N LEU A 224 -24.33 2.96 16.69
CA LEU A 224 -25.61 3.44 17.25
C LEU A 224 -26.79 2.58 16.79
N VAL A 225 -26.81 2.17 15.51
CA VAL A 225 -27.93 1.42 14.91
C VAL A 225 -27.90 -0.05 15.30
N TRP A 226 -26.70 -0.64 15.35
CA TRP A 226 -26.48 -2.03 15.73
C TRP A 226 -25.46 -2.08 16.88
N PRO A 227 -25.89 -1.85 18.13
CA PRO A 227 -24.98 -1.93 19.27
C PRO A 227 -24.45 -3.35 19.43
N ALA A 228 -23.18 -3.48 19.83
CA ALA A 228 -22.60 -4.75 20.22
C ALA A 228 -23.19 -5.15 21.59
N LEU A 229 -23.93 -6.26 21.60
CA LEU A 229 -24.54 -6.83 22.80
C LEU A 229 -23.81 -8.11 23.20
N SER A 230 -23.84 -8.44 24.49
CA SER A 230 -23.26 -9.68 25.03
C SER A 230 -24.24 -10.84 24.88
N GLN A 231 -23.71 -12.05 24.80
CA GLN A 231 -24.52 -13.26 24.98
C GLN A 231 -24.79 -13.49 26.48
N ALA A 232 -25.48 -14.59 26.82
CA ALA A 232 -25.66 -14.98 28.21
C ALA A 232 -24.29 -15.14 28.92
N PRO A 233 -24.23 -14.95 30.25
CA PRO A 233 -22.98 -15.08 31.00
C PRO A 233 -22.37 -16.49 30.84
N ALA A 234 -21.04 -16.56 30.86
CA ALA A 234 -20.32 -17.82 30.89
C ALA A 234 -20.75 -18.66 32.10
N ASN A 235 -20.94 -19.96 31.89
CA ASN A 235 -21.23 -20.95 32.91
C ASN A 235 -20.44 -22.23 32.57
N LEU A 236 -19.37 -22.49 33.32
CA LEU A 236 -18.48 -23.62 33.09
C LEU A 236 -19.12 -24.99 33.38
N ASP A 237 -20.24 -25.01 34.10
CA ASP A 237 -21.02 -26.24 34.33
C ASP A 237 -21.88 -26.62 33.11
N VAL A 238 -22.00 -25.73 32.12
CA VAL A 238 -22.83 -25.94 30.92
C VAL A 238 -21.95 -25.89 29.67
N ALA A 239 -21.95 -26.98 28.90
CA ALA A 239 -21.28 -27.02 27.61
C ALA A 239 -22.03 -26.16 26.58
N VAL A 240 -21.32 -25.21 25.96
CA VAL A 240 -21.85 -24.35 24.91
C VAL A 240 -21.75 -25.07 23.57
N THR A 241 -22.89 -25.32 22.91
CA THR A 241 -22.96 -26.11 21.66
C THR A 241 -23.35 -25.28 20.44
N GLU A 242 -24.03 -24.15 20.62
CA GLU A 242 -24.39 -23.21 19.56
C GLU A 242 -23.90 -21.82 19.93
N VAL A 243 -23.06 -21.23 19.07
CA VAL A 243 -22.56 -19.86 19.21
C VAL A 243 -22.59 -19.14 17.87
N GLY A 244 -22.97 -17.86 17.90
CA GLY A 244 -22.86 -16.97 16.75
C GLY A 244 -21.41 -16.56 16.49
N LEU A 245 -20.66 -17.39 15.75
CA LEU A 245 -19.29 -17.05 15.34
C LEU A 245 -19.29 -15.93 14.30
N ASP A 246 -18.47 -14.91 14.51
CA ASP A 246 -18.15 -13.96 13.45
C ASP A 246 -17.08 -14.48 12.50
N TRP A 247 -17.12 -13.97 11.28
CA TRP A 247 -16.30 -14.43 10.17
C TRP A 247 -14.95 -13.70 10.06
N VAL A 248 -14.66 -12.72 10.91
CA VAL A 248 -13.43 -11.90 10.76
C VAL A 248 -12.27 -12.57 11.50
N PHE A 249 -12.45 -12.86 12.79
CA PHE A 249 -11.39 -13.45 13.61
C PHE A 249 -11.66 -14.90 13.99
N LEU A 250 -12.91 -15.37 13.98
CA LEU A 250 -13.24 -16.70 14.51
C LEU A 250 -13.19 -17.84 13.46
N ASN A 251 -12.68 -17.58 12.26
CA ASN A 251 -12.52 -18.60 11.20
C ASN A 251 -11.71 -19.84 11.60
N PRO A 252 -10.69 -19.77 12.48
CA PRO A 252 -9.97 -20.97 12.91
C PRO A 252 -10.80 -21.93 13.78
N TYR A 253 -11.79 -21.45 14.55
CA TYR A 253 -12.50 -22.28 15.53
C TYR A 253 -13.32 -23.43 14.92
N PRO A 254 -14.06 -23.22 13.81
CA PRO A 254 -14.69 -24.33 13.08
C PRO A 254 -13.69 -25.39 12.60
N LEU A 255 -12.45 -25.00 12.28
CA LEU A 255 -11.39 -25.94 11.84
C LEU A 255 -10.85 -26.75 13.02
N ILE A 256 -10.71 -26.15 14.20
CA ILE A 256 -10.29 -26.85 15.42
C ILE A 256 -11.25 -28.01 15.71
N ASN A 257 -12.55 -27.76 15.66
CA ASN A 257 -13.56 -28.79 15.93
C ASN A 257 -13.66 -29.86 14.85
N SER A 258 -13.55 -29.47 13.57
CA SER A 258 -13.79 -30.38 12.45
C SER A 258 -12.55 -31.18 12.04
N TRP A 259 -11.36 -30.57 12.07
CA TRP A 259 -10.11 -31.19 11.62
C TRP A 259 -9.21 -31.59 12.79
N GLY A 260 -9.36 -30.94 13.96
CA GLY A 260 -8.54 -31.14 15.14
C GLY A 260 -7.51 -30.00 15.37
N PRO A 261 -7.01 -29.85 16.61
CA PRO A 261 -5.99 -28.87 16.99
C PRO A 261 -4.71 -28.91 16.14
N GLY A 262 -4.17 -30.12 15.93
CA GLY A 262 -2.89 -30.31 15.24
C GLY A 262 -2.94 -29.95 13.75
N GLN A 263 -4.01 -30.36 13.08
CA GLN A 263 -4.27 -30.03 11.68
C GLN A 263 -4.47 -28.52 11.50
N THR A 264 -5.13 -27.87 12.46
CA THR A 264 -5.31 -26.41 12.45
C THR A 264 -3.98 -25.67 12.63
N TRP A 265 -3.12 -26.13 13.55
CA TRP A 265 -1.75 -25.63 13.67
C TRP A 265 -0.94 -25.83 12.39
N ALA A 266 -0.97 -27.04 11.83
CA ALA A 266 -0.26 -27.36 10.59
C ALA A 266 -0.72 -26.46 9.43
N LEU A 267 -2.02 -26.16 9.33
CA LEU A 267 -2.55 -25.24 8.32
C LEU A 267 -2.05 -23.80 8.53
N LEU A 268 -2.20 -23.25 9.73
CA LEU A 268 -1.89 -21.83 9.99
C LEU A 268 -0.38 -21.55 10.01
N VAL A 269 0.41 -22.44 10.60
CA VAL A 269 1.88 -22.37 10.56
C VAL A 269 2.37 -22.66 9.14
N GLY A 270 1.81 -23.66 8.45
CA GLY A 270 2.14 -23.95 7.06
C GLY A 270 1.88 -22.76 6.14
N LEU A 271 0.72 -22.11 6.27
CA LEU A 271 0.40 -20.89 5.53
C LEU A 271 1.37 -19.75 5.88
N SER A 272 1.68 -19.56 7.16
CA SER A 272 2.66 -18.54 7.61
C SER A 272 4.06 -18.80 7.02
N CYS A 273 4.50 -20.06 6.98
CA CYS A 273 5.77 -20.47 6.38
C CYS A 273 5.77 -20.24 4.86
N ILE A 274 4.68 -20.58 4.18
CA ILE A 274 4.52 -20.33 2.73
C ILE A 274 4.60 -18.83 2.46
N LEU A 275 3.81 -18.01 3.19
CA LEU A 275 3.83 -16.55 3.03
C LEU A 275 5.20 -15.98 3.33
N THR A 276 5.89 -16.47 4.36
CA THR A 276 7.25 -16.04 4.70
C THR A 276 8.22 -16.39 3.58
N LEU A 277 8.22 -17.62 3.05
CA LEU A 277 9.17 -18.05 2.01
C LEU A 277 8.86 -17.49 0.63
N LEU A 278 7.63 -17.03 0.40
CA LEU A 278 7.12 -16.56 -0.87
C LEU A 278 8.02 -15.56 -1.62
N PRO A 279 8.65 -14.54 -0.99
CA PRO A 279 9.52 -13.59 -1.68
C PRO A 279 10.77 -14.20 -2.33
N TRP A 280 11.22 -15.36 -1.83
CA TRP A 280 12.43 -16.07 -2.26
C TRP A 280 12.16 -17.27 -3.15
N LEU A 281 10.90 -17.70 -3.25
CA LEU A 281 10.54 -18.71 -4.23
C LEU A 281 10.85 -18.17 -5.64
N PRO A 282 11.31 -19.03 -6.57
CA PRO A 282 11.58 -18.66 -7.96
C PRO A 282 10.27 -18.26 -8.64
N SER A 283 9.90 -17.00 -8.44
CA SER A 283 8.96 -16.28 -9.29
C SER A 283 9.63 -16.09 -10.64
N LYS A 284 8.83 -16.00 -11.72
CA LYS A 284 9.28 -15.52 -13.03
C LYS A 284 9.71 -14.05 -12.90
N ARG A 285 10.80 -13.76 -12.18
CA ARG A 285 11.52 -12.52 -12.37
C ARG A 285 12.16 -12.63 -13.75
N PRO A 286 11.98 -11.63 -14.62
CA PRO A 286 12.88 -11.50 -15.76
C PRO A 286 14.30 -11.55 -15.21
N GLU A 287 15.15 -12.29 -15.89
CA GLU A 287 16.61 -12.18 -15.87
C GLU A 287 17.04 -10.80 -15.35
N GLN A 288 17.73 -10.79 -14.20
CA GLN A 288 18.34 -9.64 -13.52
C GLN A 288 17.92 -8.26 -14.07
N THR A 289 16.89 -7.65 -13.46
CA THR A 289 16.51 -6.27 -13.77
C THR A 289 17.77 -5.39 -13.79
N PRO A 290 18.07 -4.69 -14.89
CA PRO A 290 19.35 -4.01 -15.06
C PRO A 290 19.53 -2.90 -14.02
N VAL A 291 20.54 -3.03 -13.16
CA VAL A 291 20.82 -2.07 -12.10
C VAL A 291 21.21 -0.72 -12.70
N ALA A 292 20.79 0.39 -12.07
CA ALA A 292 21.19 1.72 -12.51
C ALA A 292 22.71 1.88 -12.46
N VAL A 293 23.31 2.35 -13.55
CA VAL A 293 24.76 2.50 -13.71
C VAL A 293 25.13 3.96 -13.59
N VAL A 294 26.14 4.25 -12.76
CA VAL A 294 26.71 5.58 -12.57
C VAL A 294 27.93 5.72 -13.47
N ASP A 295 28.00 6.82 -14.20
CA ASP A 295 29.19 7.25 -14.95
C ASP A 295 29.92 8.32 -14.12
N PRO A 296 31.09 8.01 -13.51
CA PRO A 296 31.85 8.96 -12.70
C PRO A 296 32.27 10.22 -13.46
N ASP A 297 32.52 10.14 -14.76
CA ASP A 297 32.95 11.30 -15.54
C ASP A 297 31.80 12.30 -15.72
N ASN A 298 30.58 11.79 -15.86
CA ASN A 298 29.36 12.58 -16.07
C ASN A 298 28.53 12.82 -14.80
N CYS A 299 28.93 12.25 -13.66
CA CYS A 299 28.32 12.48 -12.36
C CYS A 299 28.91 13.72 -11.68
N ASN A 300 28.05 14.69 -11.36
CA ASN A 300 28.45 15.93 -10.68
C ASN A 300 28.26 15.90 -9.15
N GLY A 301 27.82 14.78 -8.59
CA GLY A 301 27.65 14.64 -7.14
C GLY A 301 26.47 15.42 -6.53
N CYS A 302 25.51 15.92 -7.32
CA CYS A 302 24.42 16.79 -6.82
C CYS A 302 23.43 16.13 -5.84
N GLY A 303 23.33 14.79 -5.83
CA GLY A 303 22.47 14.06 -4.89
C GLY A 303 20.97 14.00 -5.23
N TRP A 304 20.51 14.51 -6.38
CA TRP A 304 19.08 14.41 -6.75
C TRP A 304 18.62 12.95 -6.91
N CYS A 305 19.49 12.08 -7.44
CA CYS A 305 19.23 10.64 -7.53
C CYS A 305 19.08 9.96 -6.16
N LEU A 306 19.77 10.45 -5.12
CA LEU A 306 19.58 10.01 -3.73
C LEU A 306 18.22 10.47 -3.19
N ALA A 307 17.88 11.75 -3.39
CA ALA A 307 16.61 12.32 -2.92
C ALA A 307 15.38 11.72 -3.60
N ASP A 308 15.53 11.24 -4.84
CA ASP A 308 14.47 10.68 -5.68
C ASP A 308 14.54 9.14 -5.77
N CYS A 309 15.27 8.44 -4.89
CA CYS A 309 15.25 6.97 -4.86
C CYS A 309 14.26 6.45 -3.79
N PRO A 310 13.12 5.83 -4.17
CA PRO A 310 12.09 5.47 -3.18
C PRO A 310 12.39 4.14 -2.50
N TYR A 311 13.48 3.49 -2.90
CA TYR A 311 13.98 2.24 -2.38
C TYR A 311 15.29 2.43 -1.61
N GLU A 312 15.76 3.68 -1.47
CA GLU A 312 17.02 4.01 -0.80
C GLU A 312 18.23 3.27 -1.39
N ALA A 313 18.15 2.91 -2.68
CA ALA A 313 19.18 2.19 -3.40
C ALA A 313 20.36 3.08 -3.83
N VAL A 314 20.25 4.40 -3.69
CA VAL A 314 21.32 5.33 -4.08
C VAL A 314 21.95 5.88 -2.82
N SER A 315 23.28 5.91 -2.77
CA SER A 315 24.09 6.58 -1.74
C SER A 315 25.15 7.46 -2.38
N MET A 316 25.83 8.29 -1.59
CA MET A 316 26.91 9.17 -2.08
C MET A 316 28.24 8.77 -1.46
N LYS A 317 29.28 8.60 -2.29
CA LYS A 317 30.67 8.41 -1.85
C LYS A 317 31.55 9.56 -2.33
N ASP A 318 32.77 9.65 -1.80
CA ASP A 318 33.80 10.49 -2.39
C ASP A 318 34.12 10.03 -3.81
N HIS A 319 34.31 11.00 -4.70
CA HIS A 319 34.63 10.72 -6.09
C HIS A 319 35.99 10.02 -6.18
N ASP A 320 36.09 8.97 -7.00
CA ASP A 320 37.26 8.07 -7.01
C ASP A 320 38.58 8.79 -7.35
N TYR A 321 38.53 9.90 -8.11
CA TYR A 321 39.72 10.65 -8.53
C TYR A 321 39.55 12.18 -8.52
N LYS A 322 38.33 12.73 -8.43
CA LYS A 322 38.12 14.18 -8.31
C LYS A 322 38.10 14.59 -6.83
N LYS A 323 39.14 15.29 -6.39
CA LYS A 323 39.23 15.78 -5.00
C LYS A 323 38.05 16.71 -4.69
N ASP A 324 37.53 16.62 -3.46
CA ASP A 324 36.42 17.44 -2.94
C ASP A 324 35.11 17.33 -3.75
N HIS A 325 34.94 16.26 -4.53
CA HIS A 325 33.72 15.93 -5.24
C HIS A 325 33.09 14.66 -4.69
N LYS A 326 31.76 14.56 -4.76
CA LYS A 326 31.01 13.34 -4.46
C LYS A 326 30.55 12.67 -5.75
N GLN A 327 30.24 11.39 -5.68
CA GLN A 327 29.58 10.64 -6.74
C GLN A 327 28.54 9.68 -6.16
N SER A 328 27.52 9.38 -6.94
CA SER A 328 26.49 8.41 -6.56
C SER A 328 27.00 6.98 -6.66
N VAL A 329 26.46 6.09 -5.82
CA VAL A 329 26.63 4.63 -5.87
C VAL A 329 25.27 4.00 -5.76
N VAL A 330 25.04 2.96 -6.54
CA VAL A 330 23.78 2.23 -6.56
C VAL A 330 23.99 0.87 -5.92
N ASP A 331 23.15 0.56 -4.92
CA ASP A 331 23.04 -0.76 -4.31
C ASP A 331 22.22 -1.68 -5.23
N PRO A 332 22.82 -2.74 -5.79
CA PRO A 332 22.13 -3.66 -6.69
C PRO A 332 21.00 -4.45 -6.02
N ASP A 333 21.05 -4.68 -4.70
CA ASP A 333 20.05 -5.47 -3.98
C ASP A 333 18.76 -4.67 -3.74
N LEU A 334 18.87 -3.34 -3.74
CA LEU A 334 17.74 -2.43 -3.56
C LEU A 334 17.19 -1.85 -4.88
N CYS A 335 17.99 -1.86 -5.94
CA CYS A 335 17.60 -1.28 -7.22
C CYS A 335 16.49 -2.09 -7.91
N VAL A 336 15.43 -1.41 -8.37
CA VAL A 336 14.30 -2.01 -9.11
C VAL A 336 14.20 -1.55 -10.56
N SER A 337 15.26 -0.93 -11.08
CA SER A 337 15.36 -0.45 -12.48
C SER A 337 14.24 0.49 -12.94
N CYS A 338 13.61 1.23 -12.01
CA CYS A 338 12.51 2.14 -12.36
C CYS A 338 12.95 3.40 -13.13
N GLY A 339 14.23 3.77 -13.09
CA GLY A 339 14.78 4.93 -13.82
C GLY A 339 14.42 6.31 -13.30
N ILE A 340 13.73 6.42 -12.16
CA ILE A 340 13.41 7.70 -11.53
C ILE A 340 14.68 8.54 -11.29
N CYS A 341 15.77 7.90 -10.85
CA CYS A 341 17.06 8.54 -10.62
C CYS A 341 17.71 9.07 -11.92
N ALA A 342 17.52 8.38 -13.05
CA ALA A 342 17.98 8.82 -14.36
C ALA A 342 17.15 10.03 -14.86
N GLY A 343 15.83 10.01 -14.63
CA GLY A 343 14.95 11.16 -14.89
C GLY A 343 15.25 12.38 -14.02
N ALA A 344 15.78 12.15 -12.80
CA ALA A 344 16.25 13.20 -11.92
C ALA A 344 17.64 13.74 -12.29
N CYS A 345 18.44 13.04 -13.09
CA CYS A 345 19.84 13.42 -13.28
C CYS A 345 19.96 14.73 -14.10
N PRO A 346 20.66 15.78 -13.61
CA PRO A 346 20.87 17.01 -14.38
C PRO A 346 21.58 16.77 -15.71
N SER A 347 22.47 15.77 -15.74
CA SER A 347 23.23 15.37 -16.93
C SER A 347 22.36 14.75 -18.03
N SER A 348 21.10 14.41 -17.74
CA SER A 348 20.10 13.89 -18.68
C SER A 348 19.46 14.95 -19.58
N SER A 349 19.80 16.23 -19.40
CA SER A 349 19.28 17.31 -20.25
C SER A 349 19.79 17.20 -21.69
N PRO A 350 18.90 17.08 -22.70
CA PRO A 350 19.31 17.03 -24.12
C PRO A 350 19.95 18.33 -24.64
N PHE A 351 19.87 19.42 -23.87
CA PHE A 351 20.51 20.70 -24.21
C PHE A 351 22.00 20.79 -23.89
N ARG A 352 22.64 19.70 -23.44
CA ARG A 352 24.10 19.71 -23.18
C ARG A 352 24.86 19.76 -24.51
N HIS A 353 25.83 20.65 -24.57
CA HIS A 353 26.78 20.73 -25.69
C HIS A 353 27.91 19.70 -25.48
N VAL A 354 27.63 18.43 -25.79
CA VAL A 354 28.57 17.32 -25.73
C VAL A 354 28.42 16.45 -26.97
N ASP A 355 29.50 15.81 -27.41
CA ASP A 355 29.50 14.98 -28.62
C ASP A 355 28.58 13.75 -28.47
N GLU A 356 28.49 13.22 -27.25
CA GLU A 356 27.60 12.12 -26.90
C GLU A 356 26.84 12.42 -25.61
N LEU A 357 25.52 12.20 -25.62
CA LEU A 357 24.65 12.41 -24.45
C LEU A 357 24.78 11.26 -23.44
N THR A 358 25.92 11.19 -22.77
CA THR A 358 26.14 10.30 -21.62
C THR A 358 25.69 10.98 -20.32
N THR A 359 24.96 10.26 -19.47
CA THR A 359 24.38 10.79 -18.23
C THR A 359 25.14 10.28 -17.02
N GLY A 360 25.18 11.06 -15.93
CA GLY A 360 25.88 10.65 -14.71
C GLY A 360 25.27 9.42 -14.03
N ILE A 361 23.98 9.13 -14.27
CA ILE A 361 23.33 7.88 -13.90
C ILE A 361 22.33 7.49 -14.99
N SER A 362 22.25 6.20 -15.33
CA SER A 362 21.40 5.67 -16.40
C SER A 362 20.84 4.30 -16.05
N ILE A 363 19.77 3.88 -16.75
CA ILE A 363 19.24 2.52 -16.67
C ILE A 363 19.69 1.78 -17.94
N PRO A 364 20.37 0.63 -17.82
CA PRO A 364 20.70 -0.18 -18.99
C PRO A 364 19.44 -0.58 -19.75
N GLY A 365 19.46 -0.39 -21.08
CA GLY A 365 18.32 -0.60 -21.98
C GLY A 365 17.31 0.55 -22.05
N PHE A 366 17.46 1.58 -21.21
CA PHE A 366 16.70 2.83 -21.26
C PHE A 366 17.64 4.03 -21.04
N HIS A 367 18.73 4.09 -21.81
CA HIS A 367 19.60 5.26 -21.79
C HIS A 367 18.85 6.47 -22.37
N ILE A 368 19.09 7.67 -21.84
CA ILE A 368 18.40 8.88 -22.31
C ILE A 368 18.66 9.16 -23.79
N LYS A 369 19.85 8.82 -24.30
CA LYS A 369 20.19 8.89 -25.74
C LYS A 369 19.31 7.98 -26.60
N GLU A 370 19.08 6.74 -26.14
CA GLU A 370 18.25 5.76 -26.84
C GLU A 370 16.78 6.21 -26.83
N LEU A 371 16.30 6.70 -25.68
CA LEU A 371 14.97 7.28 -25.56
C LEU A 371 14.79 8.47 -26.50
N LEU A 372 15.77 9.38 -26.59
CA LEU A 372 15.74 10.51 -27.52
C LEU A 372 15.65 10.06 -28.97
N SER A 373 16.50 9.12 -29.35
CA SER A 373 16.53 8.58 -30.72
C SER A 373 15.22 7.90 -31.07
N LEU A 374 14.64 7.14 -30.12
CA LEU A 374 13.35 6.48 -30.30
C LEU A 374 12.21 7.48 -30.44
N THR A 375 12.17 8.52 -29.59
CA THR A 375 11.20 9.61 -29.67
C THR A 375 11.26 10.30 -31.03
N GLU A 376 12.45 10.71 -31.47
CA GLU A 376 12.62 11.35 -32.78
C GLU A 376 12.18 10.44 -33.93
N ASN A 377 12.55 9.17 -33.89
CA ASN A 377 12.21 8.23 -34.95
C ASN A 377 10.70 7.98 -35.03
N LYS A 378 10.02 7.82 -33.89
CA LYS A 378 8.57 7.62 -33.86
C LYS A 378 7.82 8.87 -34.31
N LEU A 379 8.24 10.06 -33.88
CA LEU A 379 7.61 11.32 -34.31
C LEU A 379 7.84 11.59 -35.80
N LYS A 380 9.03 11.32 -36.34
CA LYS A 380 9.31 11.43 -37.78
C LYS A 380 8.51 10.45 -38.64
N ALA A 381 8.07 9.33 -38.06
CA ALA A 381 7.29 8.32 -38.75
C ALA A 381 5.78 8.64 -38.79
N LEU A 382 5.32 9.69 -38.09
CA LEU A 382 3.95 10.17 -38.16
C LEU A 382 3.69 10.77 -39.55
N ASP A 383 2.57 10.36 -40.16
CA ASP A 383 2.20 10.70 -41.54
C ASP A 383 0.94 11.56 -41.64
N SER A 384 0.21 11.74 -40.53
CA SER A 384 -0.96 12.59 -40.50
C SER A 384 -0.60 14.07 -40.45
N VAL A 385 -1.55 14.91 -40.88
CA VAL A 385 -1.50 16.35 -40.62
C VAL A 385 -1.49 16.59 -39.10
N ALA A 386 -0.78 17.63 -38.66
CA ALA A 386 -0.73 18.09 -37.28
C ALA A 386 -2.15 18.20 -36.67
N PRO A 387 -2.31 18.05 -35.34
CA PRO A 387 -1.25 18.02 -34.32
C PRO A 387 -0.66 16.63 -34.05
N HIS A 388 0.67 16.58 -33.92
CA HIS A 388 1.44 15.41 -33.51
C HIS A 388 1.57 15.35 -31.98
N ILE A 389 1.21 14.21 -31.38
CA ILE A 389 1.31 14.00 -29.94
C ILE A 389 2.33 12.92 -29.61
N MET A 390 3.18 13.22 -28.63
CA MET A 390 4.07 12.24 -28.01
C MET A 390 3.50 11.72 -26.69
N LEU A 391 3.24 10.42 -26.60
CA LEU A 391 2.69 9.73 -25.43
C LEU A 391 3.77 8.87 -24.74
N TYR A 392 4.10 9.18 -23.48
CA TYR A 392 4.95 8.34 -22.64
C TYR A 392 4.12 7.55 -21.63
N GLY A 393 4.32 6.23 -21.54
CA GLY A 393 3.59 5.33 -20.65
C GLY A 393 4.48 4.56 -19.69
N CYS A 394 3.93 4.18 -18.54
CA CYS A 394 4.53 3.19 -17.63
C CYS A 394 3.98 1.80 -17.92
N ASP A 395 4.83 0.76 -17.86
CA ASP A 395 4.43 -0.65 -18.02
C ASP A 395 3.36 -1.13 -17.00
N HIS A 396 3.17 -0.38 -15.92
CA HIS A 396 2.18 -0.62 -14.87
C HIS A 396 0.99 0.36 -14.91
N GLY A 397 0.88 1.18 -15.96
CA GLY A 397 -0.22 2.11 -16.22
C GLY A 397 -1.11 1.66 -17.37
N SER A 398 -1.73 2.64 -18.05
CA SER A 398 -2.48 2.42 -19.28
C SER A 398 -1.61 1.80 -20.37
N THR A 399 -2.19 0.97 -21.23
CA THR A 399 -1.47 0.31 -22.34
C THR A 399 -1.30 1.27 -23.51
N VAL A 400 -0.24 2.08 -23.47
CA VAL A 400 -0.02 3.18 -24.44
C VAL A 400 0.23 2.71 -25.86
N ASP A 401 0.80 1.52 -26.07
CA ASP A 401 1.07 0.97 -27.41
C ASP A 401 -0.22 0.72 -28.22
N GLN A 402 -1.36 0.55 -27.55
CA GLN A 402 -2.66 0.39 -28.21
C GLN A 402 -3.27 1.70 -28.70
N LEU A 403 -2.67 2.83 -28.33
CA LEU A 403 -3.15 4.19 -28.63
C LEU A 403 -2.31 4.88 -29.71
N GLU A 404 -1.35 4.16 -30.32
CA GLU A 404 -0.61 4.68 -31.47
C GLU A 404 -1.55 4.90 -32.67
N SER A 405 -1.36 6.03 -33.35
CA SER A 405 -2.13 6.40 -34.55
C SER A 405 -1.24 7.24 -35.48
N GLY A 406 -1.74 7.62 -36.66
CA GLY A 406 -0.98 8.46 -37.61
C GLY A 406 -0.54 9.81 -37.02
N SER A 407 -1.20 10.27 -35.96
CA SER A 407 -0.95 11.52 -35.22
C SER A 407 -0.35 11.33 -33.82
N VAL A 408 -0.22 10.09 -33.33
CA VAL A 408 0.17 9.80 -31.94
C VAL A 408 1.29 8.76 -31.92
N ALA A 409 2.46 9.17 -31.43
CA ALA A 409 3.60 8.29 -31.17
C ALA A 409 3.60 7.89 -29.69
N ALA A 410 3.74 6.59 -29.38
CA ALA A 410 3.78 6.10 -28.01
C ALA A 410 5.10 5.38 -27.67
N ILE A 411 5.56 5.54 -26.42
CA ILE A 411 6.68 4.79 -25.84
C ILE A 411 6.27 4.30 -24.45
N SER A 412 6.23 2.98 -24.26
CA SER A 412 6.17 2.36 -22.93
C SER A 412 7.57 2.19 -22.33
N MET A 413 7.65 2.34 -21.02
CA MET A 413 8.89 2.20 -20.26
C MET A 413 8.60 1.73 -18.83
N PRO A 414 9.63 1.30 -18.06
CA PRO A 414 9.40 0.79 -16.71
C PRO A 414 8.64 1.78 -15.84
N CYS A 415 9.02 3.06 -15.86
CA CYS A 415 8.31 4.11 -15.15
C CYS A 415 8.33 5.42 -15.95
N SER A 416 7.19 6.11 -16.05
CA SER A 416 7.10 7.41 -16.73
C SER A 416 7.97 8.49 -16.07
N ALA A 417 8.30 8.34 -14.79
CA ALA A 417 9.21 9.24 -14.08
C ALA A 417 10.70 9.10 -14.49
N LEU A 418 11.01 8.16 -15.39
CA LEU A 418 12.28 8.10 -16.11
C LEU A 418 12.44 9.30 -17.04
N VAL A 419 11.35 9.82 -17.61
CA VAL A 419 11.37 10.95 -18.55
C VAL A 419 11.79 12.24 -17.81
N PRO A 420 12.95 12.84 -18.15
CA PRO A 420 13.37 14.10 -17.54
C PRO A 420 12.48 15.27 -18.01
N PRO A 421 12.16 16.26 -17.17
CA PRO A 421 11.42 17.45 -17.61
C PRO A 421 12.12 18.24 -18.72
N ALA A 422 13.45 18.27 -18.73
CA ALA A 422 14.25 18.89 -19.80
C ALA A 422 14.06 18.19 -21.16
N PHE A 423 13.67 16.91 -21.15
CA PHE A 423 13.37 16.15 -22.34
C PHE A 423 12.06 16.60 -22.99
N ILE A 424 11.04 16.90 -22.18
CA ILE A 424 9.77 17.46 -22.66
C ILE A 424 9.96 18.86 -23.24
N ASP A 425 10.75 19.70 -22.56
CA ASP A 425 11.15 21.02 -23.09
C ASP A 425 11.86 20.87 -24.44
N TYR A 426 12.73 19.88 -24.61
CA TYR A 426 13.41 19.62 -25.89
C TYR A 426 12.41 19.26 -27.01
N VAL A 427 11.51 18.29 -26.76
CA VAL A 427 10.53 17.83 -27.75
C VAL A 427 9.65 18.97 -28.26
N LEU A 428 9.08 19.76 -27.35
CA LEU A 428 8.20 20.88 -27.71
C LEU A 428 8.98 22.03 -28.36
N ARG A 429 10.13 22.41 -27.80
CA ARG A 429 10.91 23.56 -28.30
C ARG A 429 11.52 23.31 -29.68
N ARG A 430 11.80 22.06 -30.03
CA ARG A 430 12.29 21.67 -31.36
C ARG A 430 11.16 21.47 -32.37
N GLY A 431 9.89 21.59 -31.95
CA GLY A 431 8.73 21.33 -32.80
C GLY A 431 8.68 19.87 -33.28
N LEU A 432 9.13 18.92 -32.45
CA LEU A 432 9.04 17.50 -32.79
C LEU A 432 7.62 16.94 -32.55
N ALA A 433 6.88 17.57 -31.64
CA ALA A 433 5.48 17.28 -31.36
C ALA A 433 4.80 18.59 -30.93
N ASP A 434 3.50 18.69 -31.20
CA ASP A 434 2.66 19.82 -30.83
C ASP A 434 2.16 19.70 -29.39
N GLY A 435 2.09 18.47 -28.88
CA GLY A 435 1.77 18.18 -27.48
C GLY A 435 2.44 16.94 -26.93
N VAL A 436 2.55 16.88 -25.60
CA VAL A 436 3.08 15.71 -24.88
C VAL A 436 2.10 15.26 -23.81
N ILE A 437 1.79 13.97 -23.80
CA ILE A 437 1.07 13.30 -22.71
C ILE A 437 2.00 12.35 -21.99
N ILE A 438 1.98 12.35 -20.66
CA ILE A 438 2.63 11.35 -19.84
C ILE A 438 1.57 10.62 -19.01
N SER A 439 1.45 9.31 -19.22
CA SER A 439 0.53 8.45 -18.49
C SER A 439 1.27 7.48 -17.57
N GLY A 440 0.63 7.08 -16.47
CA GLY A 440 1.23 6.13 -15.52
C GLY A 440 0.23 5.46 -14.58
N CYS A 441 0.76 4.93 -13.47
CA CYS A 441 -0.05 4.31 -12.43
C CYS A 441 -1.04 5.31 -11.80
N CYS A 442 -2.12 4.78 -11.23
CA CYS A 442 -3.11 5.58 -10.52
C CYS A 442 -2.51 6.31 -9.32
N GLU A 443 -3.04 7.50 -9.00
CA GLU A 443 -2.63 8.26 -7.84
C GLU A 443 -2.84 7.45 -6.55
N GLY A 444 -1.82 7.34 -5.70
CA GLY A 444 -1.88 6.55 -4.47
C GLY A 444 -1.62 5.04 -4.65
N ASP A 445 -1.54 4.53 -5.88
CA ASP A 445 -1.26 3.11 -6.17
C ASP A 445 -0.07 2.92 -7.12
N CYS A 446 0.94 3.79 -7.01
CA CYS A 446 2.12 3.71 -7.86
C CYS A 446 2.91 2.43 -7.60
N TYR A 447 3.18 1.65 -8.66
CA TYR A 447 3.97 0.43 -8.54
C TYR A 447 5.35 0.72 -7.94
N TYR A 448 6.06 1.74 -8.41
CA TYR A 448 7.37 2.13 -7.90
C TYR A 448 7.33 3.12 -6.70
N ARG A 449 6.31 2.99 -5.84
CA ARG A 449 6.03 3.80 -4.64
C ARG A 449 5.67 5.26 -4.92
N LEU A 450 6.58 6.03 -5.54
CA LEU A 450 6.48 7.50 -5.64
C LEU A 450 6.68 8.06 -7.05
N GLY A 451 6.83 7.20 -8.08
CA GLY A 451 7.15 7.62 -9.44
C GLY A 451 6.21 8.70 -10.00
N ASN A 452 4.89 8.44 -10.01
CA ASN A 452 3.91 9.42 -10.49
C ASN A 452 3.91 10.70 -9.64
N THR A 453 3.95 10.59 -8.32
CA THR A 453 3.99 11.74 -7.40
C THR A 453 5.21 12.63 -7.62
N TRP A 454 6.40 12.06 -7.83
CA TRP A 454 7.58 12.87 -8.07
C TRP A 454 7.59 13.50 -9.45
N LEU A 455 7.10 12.80 -10.47
CA LEU A 455 6.97 13.39 -11.79
C LEU A 455 5.96 14.55 -11.76
N ASP A 456 4.85 14.37 -11.07
CA ASP A 456 3.86 15.43 -10.82
C ASP A 456 4.50 16.65 -10.15
N GLN A 457 5.24 16.44 -9.05
CA GLN A 457 5.97 17.50 -8.34
C GLN A 457 7.03 18.19 -9.20
N ARG A 458 7.72 17.47 -10.09
CA ARG A 458 8.68 18.06 -11.04
C ARG A 458 7.98 18.99 -12.03
N PHE A 459 6.76 18.64 -12.44
CA PHE A 459 5.99 19.42 -13.39
C PHE A 459 5.27 20.58 -12.69
N SER A 460 4.80 20.42 -11.45
CA SER A 460 4.24 21.48 -10.62
C SER A 460 5.28 22.42 -10.00
N GLN A 461 6.58 22.15 -10.23
CA GLN A 461 7.72 22.92 -9.72
C GLN A 461 7.96 22.82 -8.21
N GLU A 462 7.45 21.78 -7.57
CA GLU A 462 7.69 21.45 -6.16
C GLU A 462 8.96 20.61 -5.94
N ARG A 463 9.50 20.01 -7.01
CA ARG A 463 10.67 19.13 -6.95
C ARG A 463 11.63 19.35 -8.13
N MET A 464 12.94 19.33 -7.85
CA MET A 464 13.97 19.35 -8.90
C MET A 464 14.16 17.95 -9.52
N PRO A 465 14.51 17.85 -10.82
CA PRO A 465 14.51 18.94 -11.80
C PRO A 465 13.09 19.42 -12.11
N ILE A 466 12.89 20.73 -12.27
CA ILE A 466 11.56 21.28 -12.62
C ILE A 466 11.34 21.30 -14.14
N LEU A 467 10.08 21.21 -14.56
CA LEU A 467 9.70 21.67 -15.90
C LEU A 467 9.84 23.19 -15.96
N ARG A 468 10.64 23.69 -16.91
CA ARG A 468 10.97 25.12 -17.02
C ARG A 468 9.69 25.94 -17.26
N THR A 469 9.61 27.12 -16.66
CA THR A 469 8.46 28.04 -16.78
C THR A 469 8.13 28.45 -18.22
N ARG A 470 9.13 28.44 -19.10
CA ARG A 470 8.97 28.77 -20.53
C ARG A 470 8.23 27.71 -21.35
N VAL A 471 8.07 26.49 -20.82
CA VAL A 471 7.38 25.41 -21.54
C VAL A 471 5.88 25.67 -21.42
N PRO A 472 5.13 25.80 -22.54
CA PRO A 472 3.69 25.95 -22.53
C PRO A 472 3.04 24.79 -21.76
N ARG A 473 2.32 25.09 -20.68
CA ARG A 473 1.78 24.07 -19.77
C ARG A 473 0.56 23.40 -20.35
N GLU A 474 -0.17 24.14 -21.15
CA GLU A 474 -1.28 23.70 -21.96
C GLU A 474 -0.89 22.63 -22.99
N LYS A 475 0.37 22.61 -23.46
CA LYS A 475 0.91 21.59 -24.38
C LYS A 475 1.43 20.32 -23.67
N VAL A 476 1.23 20.21 -22.36
CA VAL A 476 1.70 19.08 -21.55
C VAL A 476 0.58 18.55 -20.65
N ARG A 477 0.26 17.26 -20.76
CA ARG A 477 -0.74 16.59 -19.91
C ARG A 477 -0.12 15.44 -19.10
N LEU A 478 -0.48 15.37 -17.83
CA LEU A 478 -0.18 14.23 -16.95
C LEU A 478 -1.47 13.48 -16.67
N SER A 479 -1.47 12.16 -16.85
CA SER A 479 -2.67 11.33 -16.75
C SER A 479 -2.43 10.07 -15.91
N TRP A 480 -2.98 10.05 -14.69
CA TRP A 480 -2.74 9.00 -13.68
C TRP A 480 -3.90 8.00 -13.59
N LEU A 481 -4.16 7.28 -14.68
CA LEU A 481 -5.35 6.43 -14.80
C LEU A 481 -5.11 4.97 -14.40
N GLY A 482 -3.85 4.52 -14.36
CA GLY A 482 -3.53 3.12 -14.06
C GLY A 482 -3.96 2.14 -15.15
N VAL A 483 -3.92 0.84 -14.84
CA VAL A 483 -4.05 -0.24 -15.84
C VAL A 483 -5.42 -0.26 -16.55
N GLN A 484 -6.47 0.22 -15.90
CA GLN A 484 -7.82 0.24 -16.48
C GLN A 484 -8.12 1.52 -17.25
N GLY A 485 -7.18 2.45 -17.26
CA GLY A 485 -7.33 3.78 -17.83
C GLY A 485 -7.18 3.87 -19.34
N THR A 486 -6.89 2.78 -20.06
CA THR A 486 -6.55 2.86 -21.50
C THR A 486 -7.66 3.49 -22.34
N ALA A 487 -8.92 3.13 -22.11
CA ALA A 487 -10.04 3.72 -22.86
C ALA A 487 -10.21 5.22 -22.56
N GLN A 488 -10.15 5.60 -21.29
CA GLN A 488 -10.22 7.00 -20.87
C GLN A 488 -9.01 7.81 -21.39
N LEU A 489 -7.82 7.21 -21.43
CA LEU A 489 -6.63 7.84 -22.00
C LEU A 489 -6.81 8.10 -23.51
N GLY A 490 -7.46 7.18 -24.23
CA GLY A 490 -7.85 7.40 -25.63
C GLY A 490 -8.72 8.64 -25.80
N THR A 491 -9.75 8.79 -24.95
CA THR A 491 -10.60 9.99 -24.95
C THR A 491 -9.81 11.25 -24.59
N GLU A 492 -8.93 11.22 -23.59
CA GLU A 492 -8.07 12.35 -23.22
C GLU A 492 -7.10 12.74 -24.36
N ILE A 493 -6.64 11.78 -25.16
CA ILE A 493 -5.83 12.04 -26.36
C ILE A 493 -6.67 12.78 -27.40
N GLU A 494 -7.86 12.29 -27.74
CA GLU A 494 -8.75 12.92 -28.73
C GLU A 494 -9.13 14.36 -28.33
N GLU A 495 -9.48 14.57 -27.06
CA GLU A 495 -9.76 15.90 -26.50
C GLU A 495 -8.54 16.82 -26.60
N PHE A 496 -7.35 16.28 -26.33
CA PHE A 496 -6.11 17.05 -26.39
C PHE A 496 -5.71 17.39 -27.83
N GLN A 497 -5.92 16.48 -28.78
CA GLN A 497 -5.73 16.76 -30.21
C GLN A 497 -6.64 17.89 -30.68
N HIS A 498 -7.92 17.84 -30.31
CA HIS A 498 -8.86 18.89 -30.65
C HIS A 498 -8.43 20.24 -30.06
N TYR A 499 -7.98 20.24 -28.80
CA TYR A 499 -7.46 21.45 -28.15
C TYR A 499 -6.25 22.06 -28.89
N LEU A 500 -5.26 21.23 -29.25
CA LEU A 500 -4.05 21.70 -29.94
C LEU A 500 -4.37 22.25 -31.34
N HIS A 501 -5.26 21.60 -32.08
CA HIS A 501 -5.69 22.07 -33.39
C HIS A 501 -6.36 23.46 -33.32
N HIS A 502 -7.23 23.69 -32.33
CA HIS A 502 -7.89 25.00 -32.16
C HIS A 502 -6.90 26.09 -31.73
N ALA A 503 -5.94 25.76 -30.88
CA ALA A 503 -4.91 26.71 -30.46
C ALA A 503 -4.03 27.16 -31.64
N GLU A 504 -3.72 26.25 -32.58
CA GLU A 504 -2.99 26.59 -33.80
C GLU A 504 -3.80 27.48 -34.75
N GLU A 505 -5.10 27.24 -34.90
CA GLU A 505 -5.98 28.08 -35.72
C GLU A 505 -6.11 29.50 -35.16
N GLU A 506 -6.24 29.64 -33.83
CA GLU A 506 -6.27 30.96 -33.17
C GLU A 506 -4.94 31.71 -33.34
N GLU A 507 -3.81 31.03 -33.15
CA GLU A 507 -2.48 31.62 -33.32
C GLU A 507 -2.24 32.05 -34.78
N ALA A 508 -2.75 31.29 -35.76
CA ALA A 508 -2.71 31.64 -37.18
C ALA A 508 -3.66 32.78 -37.57
N TYR A 509 -4.77 32.99 -36.84
CA TYR A 509 -5.73 34.06 -37.11
C TYR A 509 -5.34 35.40 -36.48
N TYR A 510 -4.65 35.38 -35.33
CA TYR A 510 -4.28 36.58 -34.57
C TYR A 510 -2.78 36.95 -34.63
N GLY A 511 -1.91 36.05 -35.08
CA GLY A 511 -0.47 36.28 -35.31
C GLY A 511 -0.16 36.83 -36.69
#